data_AF-A0A943M044-F1
#
_entry.id   AF-A0A943M044-F1
#
_cell.length_a   1.000
_cell.length_b   1.000
_cell.length_c   1.000
_cell.angle_alpha   90.00
_cell.angle_beta   90.00
_cell.angle_gamma   90.00
#
_symmetry.space_group_name_H-M   'P 1'
#
loop_
_entity.id
_entity.type
_entity.pdbx_description
1 polymer ?
#
loop_
_entity_poly.entity_id
_entity_poly.type
_entity_poly.pdbx_seq_one_letter_code
_entity_poly.pdbx_strand_id
1 'polypeptide(L)'
;VPVEVEFNFTKRLEGRELKANEFSFVLKDSTGKEVETVSNDASGNVKFKALEFKKGQEGVHNYTVEEVKGSDATVTYDTMKANVTVTVKHDGTAKVLIATVGDIADKEFNNRVTPPEEPKFQPEKYVVSEEKFDITGDKLVDDDKELADKYADTNANPYADSSDGKKLSNGEIVGKNEAENINTKAVKRGDTINYQVWLDTNQFDANNKDNIQTVGITDDYDEAKLDVKVADIKAYDGKTGADVTDKFDISIANGVITANLKPGFTKSLGDAENTQIIDTTKFEFGRYYKFVIPAKVTDGAYDGAEIENTAAQVVNYYNPTTKTVEKPNKPTEKRVNNVPTAIELIFGKTLNGRKLQDKEFTFELKDEKGNVLETVKNDAEGKVKFSTINYGKADLGKTFNYTVEEVKGTDTTVTYDNMKVNVTVQVIQPSVGDQLSTVISYATVGGD
;
A
#
# COMPACT_ATOMS: atom_id res chain seq x y z
N VAL A 1 27.25 12.35 69.63
CA VAL A 1 26.00 12.33 68.84
C VAL A 1 26.40 12.44 67.39
N PRO A 2 25.94 11.55 66.50
CA PRO A 2 26.14 11.67 65.05
C PRO A 2 25.49 12.94 64.51
N VAL A 3 25.94 13.42 63.35
CA VAL A 3 25.31 14.53 62.62
C VAL A 3 24.80 14.02 61.28
N GLU A 4 23.63 14.49 60.87
CA GLU A 4 22.98 14.11 59.62
C GLU A 4 23.01 15.27 58.63
N VAL A 5 23.15 14.96 57.34
CA VAL A 5 22.93 15.92 56.26
C VAL A 5 21.93 15.37 55.25
N GLU A 6 21.05 16.25 54.78
CA GLU A 6 20.13 15.97 53.68
C GLU A 6 20.45 16.90 52.51
N PHE A 7 20.24 16.40 51.30
CA PHE A 7 20.22 17.16 50.07
C PHE A 7 19.20 16.51 49.14
N ASN A 8 18.53 17.32 48.33
CA ASN A 8 17.46 16.87 47.44
C ASN A 8 17.73 17.36 46.02
N PHE A 9 17.23 16.58 45.07
CA PHE A 9 17.28 16.85 43.64
C PHE A 9 15.86 16.86 43.07
N THR A 10 15.68 17.41 41.89
CA THR A 10 14.43 17.35 41.14
C THR A 10 14.64 16.61 39.82
N LYS A 11 13.56 16.04 39.30
CA LYS A 11 13.46 15.42 37.99
C LYS A 11 12.39 16.15 37.20
N ARG A 12 12.79 16.67 36.05
CA ARG A 12 11.89 17.21 35.04
C ARG A 12 11.88 16.29 33.82
N LEU A 13 10.68 16.08 33.28
CA LEU A 13 10.46 15.39 32.01
C LEU A 13 9.78 16.36 31.05
N GLU A 14 10.43 16.63 29.93
CA GLU A 14 9.82 17.33 28.81
C GLU A 14 9.16 16.33 27.86
N GLY A 15 8.04 16.73 27.25
CA GLY A 15 7.38 15.96 26.19
C GLY A 15 6.24 15.07 26.67
N ARG A 16 6.11 14.79 27.98
CA ARG A 16 4.88 14.25 28.59
C ARG A 16 4.91 14.39 30.11
N GLU A 17 3.82 13.99 30.77
CA GLU A 17 3.72 13.93 32.23
C GLU A 17 4.72 12.93 32.82
N LEU A 18 5.37 13.34 33.92
CA LEU A 18 6.28 12.52 34.72
C LEU A 18 5.48 11.63 35.68
N LYS A 19 5.75 10.32 35.68
CA LYS A 19 5.15 9.38 36.64
C LYS A 19 6.06 9.18 37.85
N ALA A 20 5.47 8.86 38.99
CA ALA A 20 6.22 8.42 40.17
C ALA A 20 6.98 7.12 39.87
N ASN A 21 8.19 7.02 40.41
CA ASN A 21 9.10 5.88 40.29
C ASN A 21 9.55 5.57 38.85
N GLU A 22 9.49 6.56 37.94
CA GLU A 22 9.79 6.35 36.51
C GLU A 22 11.30 6.36 36.23
N PHE A 23 12.04 7.26 36.86
CA PHE A 23 13.49 7.41 36.69
C PHE A 23 14.21 7.12 38.00
N SER A 24 15.40 6.53 37.90
CA SER A 24 16.21 6.15 39.07
C SER A 24 17.50 6.95 39.12
N PHE A 25 17.96 7.26 40.33
CA PHE A 25 19.11 8.11 40.61
C PHE A 25 19.99 7.42 41.63
N VAL A 26 21.29 7.42 41.37
CA VAL A 26 22.28 6.74 42.21
C VAL A 26 23.19 7.76 42.88
N LEU A 27 23.33 7.64 44.19
CA LEU A 27 24.32 8.35 44.99
C LEU A 27 25.57 7.47 45.09
N LYS A 28 26.73 8.01 44.71
CA LYS A 28 28.03 7.33 44.81
C LYS A 28 28.98 8.12 45.70
N ASP A 29 29.83 7.42 46.43
CA ASP A 29 30.92 8.03 47.20
C ASP A 29 32.13 8.39 46.31
N SER A 30 33.16 8.99 46.90
CA SER A 30 34.39 9.39 46.22
C SER A 30 35.17 8.26 45.54
N THR A 31 34.90 6.99 45.88
CA THR A 31 35.50 5.82 45.24
C THR A 31 34.68 5.29 44.06
N GLY A 32 33.51 5.89 43.82
CA GLY A 32 32.53 5.44 42.83
C GLY A 32 31.61 4.33 43.33
N LYS A 33 31.68 3.97 44.62
CA LYS A 33 30.82 2.94 45.20
C LYS A 33 29.42 3.50 45.40
N GLU A 34 28.41 2.73 44.97
CA GLU A 34 27.01 3.06 45.18
C GLU A 34 26.66 3.02 46.67
N VAL A 35 26.08 4.12 47.15
CA VAL A 35 25.61 4.30 48.52
C VAL A 35 24.13 4.00 48.59
N GLU A 36 23.36 4.55 47.66
CA GLU A 36 21.91 4.41 47.59
C GLU A 36 21.41 4.66 46.16
N THR A 37 20.34 3.97 45.76
CA THR A 37 19.55 4.29 44.56
C THR A 37 18.13 4.58 44.98
N VAL A 38 17.56 5.68 44.47
CA VAL A 38 16.17 6.10 44.71
C VAL A 38 15.51 6.45 43.38
N SER A 39 14.19 6.67 43.39
CA SER A 39 13.45 7.11 42.20
C SER A 39 12.73 8.44 42.46
N ASN A 40 12.31 9.11 41.40
CA ASN A 40 11.52 10.35 41.53
C ASN A 40 10.12 10.06 42.06
N ASP A 41 9.52 11.01 42.80
CA ASP A 41 8.08 11.00 43.06
C ASP A 41 7.27 11.63 41.91
N ALA A 42 5.94 11.68 42.03
CA ALA A 42 5.05 12.23 41.00
C ALA A 42 5.25 13.75 40.77
N SER A 43 5.79 14.47 41.76
CA SER A 43 6.13 15.89 41.63
C SER A 43 7.56 16.10 41.13
N GLY A 44 8.30 15.01 40.87
CA GLY A 44 9.68 15.04 40.42
C GLY A 44 10.69 15.16 41.55
N ASN A 45 10.32 15.06 42.83
CA ASN A 45 11.32 15.12 43.89
C ASN A 45 12.14 13.83 43.93
N VAL A 46 13.46 13.98 44.09
CA VAL A 46 14.42 12.89 44.26
C VAL A 46 15.06 13.06 45.63
N LYS A 47 14.66 12.20 46.57
CA LYS A 47 15.08 12.27 47.98
C LYS A 47 15.88 11.03 48.37
N PHE A 48 17.13 11.25 48.74
CA PHE A 48 18.01 10.24 49.36
C PHE A 48 17.78 10.19 50.88
N LYS A 49 18.19 9.11 51.52
CA LYS A 49 18.28 9.05 52.98
C LYS A 49 19.35 10.02 53.48
N ALA A 50 19.13 10.55 54.69
CA ALA A 50 20.11 11.41 55.35
C ALA A 50 21.45 10.65 55.52
N LEU A 51 22.55 11.32 55.22
CA LEU A 51 23.89 10.78 55.45
C LEU A 51 24.32 11.07 56.88
N GLU A 52 24.67 10.03 57.63
CA GLU A 52 25.09 10.12 59.03
C GLU A 52 26.62 10.11 59.15
N PHE A 53 27.18 11.10 59.85
CA PHE A 53 28.60 11.21 60.17
C PHE A 53 28.84 11.11 61.67
N LYS A 54 29.84 10.31 62.04
CA LYS A 54 30.26 10.06 63.43
C LYS A 54 31.60 10.71 63.71
N LYS A 55 31.93 10.82 65.00
CA LYS A 55 33.25 11.27 65.46
C LYS A 55 34.35 10.39 64.84
N GLY A 56 35.41 11.01 64.33
CA GLY A 56 36.48 10.33 63.59
C GLY A 56 36.29 10.34 62.07
N GLN A 57 35.19 10.91 61.56
CA GLN A 57 34.95 11.13 60.12
C GLN A 57 35.03 12.61 59.75
N GLU A 58 35.80 13.41 60.49
CA GLU A 58 36.05 14.80 60.17
C GLU A 58 36.83 14.92 58.85
N GLY A 59 36.49 15.90 58.03
CA GLY A 59 37.10 16.11 56.71
C GLY A 59 36.08 16.43 55.63
N VAL A 60 36.55 16.33 54.38
CA VAL A 60 35.75 16.60 53.18
C VAL A 60 35.36 15.27 52.56
N HIS A 61 34.05 15.04 52.44
CA HIS A 61 33.47 13.86 51.80
C HIS A 61 32.81 14.29 50.50
N ASN A 62 33.24 13.70 49.38
CA ASN A 62 32.68 14.00 48.08
C ASN A 62 31.79 12.85 47.61
N TYR A 63 30.65 13.22 47.06
CA TYR A 63 29.68 12.31 46.46
C TYR A 63 29.28 12.79 45.08
N THR A 64 28.76 11.88 44.27
CA THR A 64 28.15 12.20 42.98
C THR A 64 26.74 11.61 42.93
N VAL A 65 25.79 12.40 42.43
CA VAL A 65 24.46 11.91 42.05
C VAL A 65 24.36 11.87 40.54
N GLU A 66 23.95 10.72 40.01
CA GLU A 66 23.81 10.47 38.57
C GLU A 66 22.44 9.85 38.30
N GLU A 67 21.83 10.17 37.16
CA GLU A 67 20.66 9.41 36.67
C GLU A 67 21.11 8.05 36.12
N VAL A 68 20.38 7.01 36.48
CA VAL A 68 20.57 5.66 35.94
C VAL A 68 19.84 5.58 34.61
N LYS A 69 20.61 5.44 33.52
CA LYS A 69 20.04 5.29 32.17
C LYS A 69 19.09 4.08 32.11
N GLY A 70 17.83 4.34 31.75
CA GLY A 70 16.83 3.30 31.53
C GLY A 70 16.89 2.68 30.13
N SER A 71 15.91 1.84 29.83
CA SER A 71 15.78 1.10 28.56
C SER A 71 14.85 1.75 27.53
N ASP A 72 14.04 2.74 27.91
CA ASP A 72 13.08 3.37 27.01
C ASP A 72 13.83 4.16 25.93
N ALA A 73 13.77 3.65 24.69
CA ALA A 73 14.49 4.23 23.57
C ALA A 73 13.94 5.61 23.15
N THR A 74 12.74 6.00 23.61
CA THR A 74 12.12 7.29 23.29
C THR A 74 12.53 8.42 24.23
N VAL A 75 13.21 8.08 25.33
CA VAL A 75 13.67 9.03 26.34
C VAL A 75 15.14 9.38 26.10
N THR A 76 15.40 10.66 25.88
CA THR A 76 16.75 11.21 26.04
C THR A 76 16.99 11.42 27.53
N TYR A 77 17.83 10.56 28.12
CA TYR A 77 18.20 10.60 29.52
C TYR A 77 19.22 11.70 29.82
N ASP A 78 19.14 12.31 31.00
CA ASP A 78 20.14 13.25 31.47
C ASP A 78 21.47 12.53 31.74
N THR A 79 22.57 13.19 31.42
CA THR A 79 23.94 12.71 31.66
C THR A 79 24.66 13.52 32.74
N MET A 80 23.96 14.47 33.37
CA MET A 80 24.45 15.28 34.47
C MET A 80 25.02 14.42 35.60
N LYS A 81 26.14 14.88 36.16
CA LYS A 81 26.70 14.38 37.42
C LYS A 81 26.74 15.52 38.42
N ALA A 82 25.82 15.50 39.38
CA ALA A 82 25.80 16.50 40.44
C ALA A 82 26.85 16.15 41.50
N ASN A 83 27.82 17.04 41.70
CA ASN A 83 28.84 16.89 42.74
C ASN A 83 28.31 17.44 44.06
N VAL A 84 28.39 16.64 45.11
CA VAL A 84 27.98 17.01 46.47
C VAL A 84 29.19 16.93 47.38
N THR A 85 29.61 18.06 47.94
CA THR A 85 30.70 18.13 48.92
C THR A 85 30.12 18.32 50.31
N VAL A 86 30.40 17.40 51.23
CA VAL A 86 30.03 17.51 52.64
C VAL A 86 31.28 17.75 53.46
N THR A 87 31.33 18.86 54.19
CA THR A 87 32.43 19.18 55.12
C THR A 87 31.99 18.89 56.54
N VAL A 88 32.68 17.95 57.20
CA VAL A 88 32.44 17.57 58.60
C VAL A 88 33.54 18.15 59.48
N LYS A 89 33.18 18.97 60.46
CA LYS A 89 34.12 19.61 61.39
C LYS A 89 33.55 19.71 62.80
N HIS A 90 34.42 19.95 63.78
CA HIS A 90 33.98 20.31 65.11
C HIS A 90 33.62 21.80 65.20
N ASP A 91 32.52 22.10 65.88
CA ASP A 91 32.11 23.47 66.21
C ASP A 91 32.94 24.04 67.36
N GLY A 92 34.16 24.48 67.04
CA GLY A 92 35.04 25.24 67.93
C GLY A 92 35.03 24.72 69.38
N THR A 93 34.69 25.61 70.32
CA THR A 93 34.69 25.38 71.78
C THR A 93 33.63 24.38 72.26
N ALA A 94 32.58 24.11 71.47
CA ALA A 94 31.46 23.25 71.89
C ALA A 94 31.72 21.76 71.67
N LYS A 95 32.76 21.38 70.90
CA LYS A 95 33.08 19.98 70.51
C LYS A 95 31.92 19.20 69.88
N VAL A 96 30.87 19.89 69.40
CA VAL A 96 29.76 19.30 68.64
C VAL A 96 30.22 19.05 67.21
N LEU A 97 29.73 17.99 66.57
CA LEU A 97 30.03 17.67 65.18
C LEU A 97 29.06 18.43 64.28
N ILE A 98 29.57 19.18 63.30
CA ILE A 98 28.77 19.88 62.29
C ILE A 98 29.14 19.29 60.93
N ALA A 99 28.13 18.97 60.12
CA ALA A 99 28.28 18.64 58.73
C ALA A 99 27.55 19.68 57.88
N THR A 100 28.23 20.22 56.87
CA THR A 100 27.70 21.25 55.98
C THR A 100 27.81 20.78 54.55
N VAL A 101 26.69 20.79 53.83
CA VAL A 101 26.65 20.55 52.39
C VAL A 101 27.08 21.83 51.68
N GLY A 102 28.07 21.74 50.79
CA GLY A 102 28.48 22.85 49.93
C GLY A 102 27.44 23.16 48.85
N ASP A 103 27.67 24.24 48.10
CA ASP A 103 26.80 24.61 46.99
C ASP A 103 26.84 23.53 45.89
N ILE A 104 25.66 23.09 45.48
CA ILE A 104 25.49 22.14 44.37
C ILE A 104 25.07 22.96 43.16
N ALA A 105 25.89 22.94 42.11
CA ALA A 105 25.73 23.80 40.94
C ALA A 105 24.40 23.59 40.20
N ASP A 106 23.99 22.33 40.06
CA ASP A 106 22.73 21.95 39.44
C ASP A 106 22.06 20.83 40.23
N LYS A 107 20.76 20.98 40.46
CA LYS A 107 19.93 20.07 41.25
C LYS A 107 18.79 19.46 40.46
N GLU A 108 18.64 19.78 39.17
CA GLU A 108 17.54 19.28 38.34
C GLU A 108 18.04 18.41 37.20
N PHE A 109 17.64 17.14 37.22
CA PHE A 109 17.85 16.24 36.10
C PHE A 109 16.74 16.42 35.07
N ASN A 110 17.08 16.55 33.79
CA ASN A 110 16.17 16.89 32.69
C ASN A 110 16.15 15.79 31.63
N ASN A 111 15.04 15.05 31.53
CA ASN A 111 14.80 14.13 30.42
C ASN A 111 13.89 14.77 29.37
N ARG A 112 13.95 14.23 28.15
CA ARG A 112 13.05 14.63 27.07
C ARG A 112 12.51 13.42 26.32
N VAL A 113 11.21 13.41 26.08
CA VAL A 113 10.54 12.55 25.10
C VAL A 113 10.26 13.37 23.86
N THR A 114 10.65 12.85 22.69
CA THR A 114 10.40 13.51 21.40
C THR A 114 9.37 12.69 20.63
N PRO A 115 8.27 13.28 20.14
CA PRO A 115 7.35 12.56 19.27
C PRO A 115 8.05 12.21 17.94
N PRO A 116 7.76 11.05 17.32
CA PRO A 116 8.27 10.72 16.01
C PRO A 116 7.67 11.64 14.94
N GLU A 117 8.37 11.79 13.82
CA GLU A 117 7.78 12.37 12.61
C GLU A 117 6.77 11.38 11.99
N GLU A 118 5.76 11.89 11.28
CA GLU A 118 4.83 11.03 10.55
C GLU A 118 5.59 10.24 9.46
N PRO A 119 5.51 8.90 9.44
CA PRO A 119 6.16 8.09 8.41
C PRO A 119 5.64 8.45 7.03
N LYS A 120 6.56 8.67 6.09
CA LYS A 120 6.23 8.91 4.68
C LYS A 120 6.28 7.59 3.91
N PHE A 121 5.36 7.42 2.97
CA PHE A 121 5.30 6.26 2.10
C PHE A 121 4.54 6.58 0.81
N GLN A 122 4.87 5.86 -0.26
CA GLN A 122 4.33 5.97 -1.61
C GLN A 122 4.02 4.56 -2.10
N PRO A 123 2.88 3.97 -1.70
CA PRO A 123 2.50 2.66 -2.18
C PRO A 123 2.14 2.74 -3.66
N GLU A 124 2.19 1.60 -4.35
CA GLU A 124 1.92 1.53 -5.80
C GLU A 124 0.92 0.41 -6.08
N LYS A 125 0.11 0.55 -7.13
CA LYS A 125 -0.74 -0.52 -7.64
C LYS A 125 -0.62 -0.67 -9.14
N TYR A 126 -0.50 -1.90 -9.60
CA TYR A 126 -0.48 -2.26 -11.02
C TYR A 126 -1.39 -3.44 -11.31
N VAL A 127 -1.74 -3.62 -12.58
CA VAL A 127 -2.37 -4.85 -13.08
C VAL A 127 -1.53 -5.37 -14.23
N VAL A 128 -1.02 -6.60 -14.08
CA VAL A 128 -0.07 -7.18 -15.02
C VAL A 128 -0.56 -8.51 -15.58
N SER A 129 -0.10 -8.82 -16.81
CA SER A 129 -0.41 -10.08 -17.49
C SER A 129 0.35 -11.29 -16.92
N GLU A 130 1.47 -11.07 -16.23
CA GLU A 130 2.32 -12.13 -15.69
C GLU A 130 2.41 -12.03 -14.16
N GLU A 131 2.19 -13.15 -13.45
CA GLU A 131 2.11 -13.20 -11.99
C GLU A 131 3.36 -12.65 -11.28
N LYS A 132 4.55 -12.92 -11.80
CA LYS A 132 5.84 -12.55 -11.17
C LYS A 132 6.60 -11.46 -11.92
N PHE A 133 5.89 -10.62 -12.67
CA PHE A 133 6.53 -9.51 -13.36
C PHE A 133 7.13 -8.51 -12.37
N ASP A 134 8.38 -8.10 -12.59
CA ASP A 134 9.04 -7.03 -11.85
C ASP A 134 9.04 -7.15 -10.31
N ILE A 135 8.94 -8.36 -9.73
CA ILE A 135 8.87 -8.51 -8.27
C ILE A 135 10.13 -8.04 -7.51
N THR A 136 11.25 -7.80 -8.19
CA THR A 136 12.49 -7.26 -7.58
C THR A 136 12.98 -5.94 -8.18
N GLY A 137 12.32 -5.44 -9.23
CA GLY A 137 12.76 -4.24 -9.94
C GLY A 137 11.89 -3.03 -9.65
N ASP A 138 11.96 -2.05 -10.52
CA ASP A 138 11.29 -0.75 -10.45
C ASP A 138 10.74 -0.33 -11.82
N LYS A 139 10.55 -1.28 -12.74
CA LYS A 139 10.13 -1.01 -14.12
C LYS A 139 8.81 -0.24 -14.16
N LEU A 140 7.82 -0.73 -13.41
CA LEU A 140 6.48 -0.18 -13.37
C LEU A 140 6.38 1.22 -12.73
N VAL A 141 7.44 1.71 -12.07
CA VAL A 141 7.37 2.97 -11.29
C VAL A 141 7.17 4.19 -12.19
N ASP A 142 7.63 4.14 -13.43
CA ASP A 142 7.50 5.25 -14.37
C ASP A 142 6.29 5.16 -15.32
N ASP A 143 5.46 4.11 -15.23
CA ASP A 143 4.27 3.90 -16.06
C ASP A 143 3.31 5.12 -15.99
N ASP A 144 3.03 5.66 -14.81
CA ASP A 144 2.13 6.82 -14.65
C ASP A 144 2.86 8.17 -14.58
N LYS A 145 4.12 8.26 -15.03
CA LYS A 145 4.97 9.44 -14.83
C LYS A 145 4.54 10.67 -15.62
N GLU A 146 3.67 10.49 -16.60
CA GLU A 146 3.03 11.58 -17.34
C GLU A 146 1.95 12.32 -16.54
N LEU A 147 1.44 11.70 -15.47
CA LEU A 147 0.46 12.29 -14.56
C LEU A 147 1.12 13.22 -13.55
N ALA A 148 0.39 14.26 -13.15
CA ALA A 148 0.90 15.24 -12.18
C ALA A 148 0.80 14.68 -10.74
N ASP A 149 -0.31 14.01 -10.45
CA ASP A 149 -0.54 13.28 -9.22
C ASP A 149 -1.24 11.97 -9.57
N LYS A 150 -0.46 10.93 -9.85
CA LYS A 150 -0.98 9.61 -10.24
C LYS A 150 -2.00 9.04 -9.26
N TYR A 151 -1.90 9.36 -7.96
CA TYR A 151 -2.89 8.94 -6.98
C TYR A 151 -4.22 9.66 -7.21
N ALA A 152 -4.21 11.00 -7.22
CA ALA A 152 -5.43 11.77 -7.39
C ALA A 152 -6.06 11.59 -8.78
N ASP A 153 -5.23 11.61 -9.82
CA ASP A 153 -5.64 11.59 -11.22
C ASP A 153 -6.30 10.25 -11.58
N THR A 154 -5.69 9.11 -11.21
CA THR A 154 -6.26 7.79 -11.51
C THR A 154 -7.48 7.46 -10.64
N ASN A 155 -7.51 7.91 -9.38
CA ASN A 155 -8.70 7.73 -8.53
C ASN A 155 -9.90 8.53 -9.03
N ALA A 156 -9.67 9.71 -9.63
CA ALA A 156 -10.72 10.48 -10.28
C ALA A 156 -11.13 9.86 -11.63
N ASN A 157 -10.17 9.38 -12.42
CA ASN A 157 -10.40 8.70 -13.68
C ASN A 157 -9.31 7.64 -13.94
N PRO A 158 -9.62 6.33 -13.83
CA PRO A 158 -8.60 5.28 -14.01
C PRO A 158 -8.10 5.14 -15.46
N TYR A 159 -8.71 5.85 -16.42
CA TYR A 159 -8.25 5.99 -17.80
C TYR A 159 -7.43 7.26 -18.05
N ALA A 160 -7.03 7.99 -17.00
CA ALA A 160 -6.11 9.13 -17.14
C ALA A 160 -4.70 8.68 -17.55
N ASP A 161 -4.30 7.49 -17.08
CA ASP A 161 -3.07 6.79 -17.48
C ASP A 161 -3.15 6.42 -18.97
N SER A 162 -2.12 6.85 -19.72
CA SER A 162 -1.99 6.61 -21.14
C SER A 162 -0.93 5.54 -21.40
N SER A 163 -1.34 4.38 -21.91
CA SER A 163 -0.42 3.27 -22.23
C SER A 163 0.70 3.64 -23.22
N ASP A 164 0.49 4.66 -24.06
CA ASP A 164 1.50 5.15 -25.02
C ASP A 164 2.39 6.27 -24.45
N GLY A 165 2.12 6.72 -23.22
CA GLY A 165 2.73 7.87 -22.57
C GLY A 165 2.42 9.21 -23.23
N LYS A 166 3.03 10.26 -22.68
CA LYS A 166 2.91 11.63 -23.16
C LYS A 166 4.16 12.04 -23.91
N LYS A 167 3.98 12.40 -25.18
CA LYS A 167 5.04 13.00 -25.99
C LYS A 167 5.26 14.46 -25.60
N LEU A 168 6.43 14.76 -25.07
CA LEU A 168 6.88 16.10 -24.74
C LEU A 168 7.30 16.89 -25.99
N SER A 169 7.46 18.21 -25.84
CA SER A 169 7.86 19.10 -26.93
C SER A 169 9.25 18.79 -27.50
N ASN A 170 10.12 18.17 -26.71
CA ASN A 170 11.45 17.69 -27.12
C ASN A 170 11.40 16.33 -27.85
N GLY A 171 10.23 15.71 -27.99
CA GLY A 171 10.03 14.41 -28.63
C GLY A 171 10.16 13.20 -27.71
N GLU A 172 10.54 13.39 -26.44
CA GLU A 172 10.60 12.35 -25.41
C GLU A 172 9.19 11.84 -25.08
N ILE A 173 9.06 10.55 -24.78
CA ILE A 173 7.83 9.94 -24.29
C ILE A 173 8.05 9.61 -22.82
N VAL A 174 7.20 10.15 -21.96
CA VAL A 174 7.20 9.91 -20.51
C VAL A 174 5.93 9.16 -20.15
N GLY A 175 5.98 8.23 -19.20
CA GLY A 175 4.78 7.49 -18.77
C GLY A 175 4.35 6.42 -19.76
N LYS A 176 5.29 5.75 -20.42
CA LYS A 176 4.92 4.71 -21.38
C LYS A 176 4.88 3.37 -20.65
N ASN A 177 3.68 2.82 -20.54
CA ASN A 177 3.47 1.58 -19.82
C ASN A 177 4.28 0.40 -20.39
N GLU A 178 4.74 -0.47 -19.51
CA GLU A 178 5.22 -1.77 -19.92
C GLU A 178 4.16 -2.57 -20.69
N ALA A 179 4.61 -3.47 -21.58
CA ALA A 179 3.69 -4.31 -22.34
C ALA A 179 2.86 -5.22 -21.41
N GLU A 180 3.48 -5.64 -20.33
CA GLU A 180 2.95 -6.48 -19.27
C GLU A 180 1.97 -5.72 -18.36
N ASN A 181 2.07 -4.39 -18.25
CA ASN A 181 1.03 -3.59 -17.63
C ASN A 181 -0.20 -3.59 -18.55
N ILE A 182 -1.28 -4.17 -18.06
CA ILE A 182 -2.53 -4.33 -18.79
C ILE A 182 -3.62 -3.39 -18.29
N ASN A 183 -3.30 -2.32 -17.54
CA ASN A 183 -4.27 -1.32 -17.15
C ASN A 183 -5.01 -0.78 -18.39
N THR A 184 -6.31 -0.57 -18.26
CA THR A 184 -7.27 -0.16 -19.30
C THR A 184 -7.50 -1.15 -20.45
N LYS A 185 -6.72 -2.24 -20.54
CA LYS A 185 -6.84 -3.23 -21.62
C LYS A 185 -8.07 -4.12 -21.44
N ALA A 186 -8.55 -4.63 -22.57
CA ALA A 186 -9.63 -5.60 -22.61
C ALA A 186 -9.19 -6.97 -22.08
N VAL A 187 -10.06 -7.61 -21.31
CA VAL A 187 -9.87 -8.97 -20.75
C VAL A 187 -11.09 -9.83 -21.07
N LYS A 188 -10.92 -11.15 -21.04
CA LYS A 188 -11.99 -12.11 -21.31
C LYS A 188 -12.40 -12.83 -20.04
N ARG A 189 -13.65 -13.31 -20.00
CA ARG A 189 -14.09 -14.21 -18.95
C ARG A 189 -13.20 -15.44 -18.90
N GLY A 190 -12.83 -15.84 -17.69
CA GLY A 190 -11.91 -16.94 -17.44
C GLY A 190 -10.44 -16.54 -17.44
N ASP A 191 -10.07 -15.36 -17.93
CA ASP A 191 -8.71 -14.85 -17.79
C ASP A 191 -8.36 -14.62 -16.31
N THR A 192 -7.07 -14.69 -16.00
CA THR A 192 -6.53 -14.27 -14.71
C THR A 192 -5.71 -13.01 -14.93
N ILE A 193 -6.11 -11.93 -14.26
CA ILE A 193 -5.33 -10.70 -14.14
C ILE A 193 -4.58 -10.72 -12.82
N ASN A 194 -3.35 -10.20 -12.79
CA ASN A 194 -2.54 -10.19 -11.58
C ASN A 194 -2.41 -8.76 -11.08
N TYR A 195 -3.08 -8.43 -9.99
CA TYR A 195 -2.82 -7.17 -9.32
C TYR A 195 -1.51 -7.26 -8.56
N GLN A 196 -0.70 -6.21 -8.66
CA GLN A 196 0.46 -6.00 -7.81
C GLN A 196 0.24 -4.79 -6.92
N VAL A 197 0.26 -4.97 -5.61
CA VAL A 197 0.17 -3.89 -4.61
C VAL A 197 1.48 -3.80 -3.86
N TRP A 198 2.16 -2.66 -3.95
CA TRP A 198 3.48 -2.48 -3.35
C TRP A 198 3.36 -1.69 -2.05
N LEU A 199 3.70 -2.35 -0.95
CA LEU A 199 3.82 -1.73 0.37
C LEU A 199 5.20 -1.07 0.47
N ASP A 200 5.24 0.25 0.60
CA ASP A 200 6.46 1.07 0.68
C ASP A 200 6.99 1.19 2.11
N THR A 201 8.27 0.85 2.30
CA THR A 201 9.01 1.10 3.56
C THR A 201 10.29 1.89 3.32
N ASN A 202 10.47 2.49 2.13
CA ASN A 202 11.73 3.13 1.73
C ASN A 202 12.00 4.44 2.47
N GLN A 203 10.96 5.16 2.86
CA GLN A 203 11.05 6.49 3.48
C GLN A 203 10.91 6.46 5.01
N PHE A 204 10.96 5.27 5.63
CA PHE A 204 11.06 5.16 7.09
C PHE A 204 12.50 5.41 7.52
N ASP A 205 12.70 6.42 8.37
CA ASP A 205 14.03 6.96 8.68
C ASP A 205 14.29 6.98 10.20
N ALA A 206 15.41 7.56 10.62
CA ALA A 206 15.79 7.62 12.03
C ALA A 206 14.80 8.40 12.92
N ASN A 207 13.92 9.23 12.35
CA ASN A 207 12.96 10.03 13.09
C ASN A 207 11.64 9.30 13.37
N ASN A 208 11.40 8.15 12.72
CA ASN A 208 10.11 7.45 12.83
C ASN A 208 10.21 5.92 12.88
N LYS A 209 11.26 5.31 12.31
CA LYS A 209 11.34 3.84 12.14
C LYS A 209 11.29 3.07 13.45
N ASP A 210 11.80 3.65 14.53
CA ASP A 210 11.84 3.05 15.87
C ASP A 210 10.51 3.26 16.63
N ASN A 211 9.46 3.72 15.96
CA ASN A 211 8.12 3.90 16.50
C ASN A 211 7.04 3.13 15.72
N ILE A 212 7.37 2.55 14.56
CA ILE A 212 6.40 1.84 13.71
C ILE A 212 6.00 0.52 14.38
N GLN A 213 4.71 0.30 14.60
CA GLN A 213 4.16 -0.91 15.22
C GLN A 213 3.77 -1.97 14.20
N THR A 214 3.18 -1.56 13.08
CA THR A 214 2.78 -2.49 12.00
C THR A 214 2.66 -1.76 10.67
N VAL A 215 2.76 -2.55 9.59
CA VAL A 215 2.51 -2.15 8.22
C VAL A 215 1.54 -3.13 7.58
N GLY A 216 0.80 -2.69 6.57
CA GLY A 216 -0.10 -3.56 5.82
C GLY A 216 -0.68 -2.88 4.58
N ILE A 217 -1.43 -3.66 3.81
CA ILE A 217 -2.22 -3.17 2.69
C ILE A 217 -3.67 -3.60 2.80
N THR A 218 -4.55 -2.84 2.16
CA THR A 218 -5.91 -3.23 1.81
C THR A 218 -6.10 -3.15 0.31
N ASP A 219 -6.86 -4.05 -0.29
CA ASP A 219 -7.19 -4.07 -1.73
C ASP A 219 -8.69 -4.37 -1.88
N ASP A 220 -9.42 -3.45 -2.50
CA ASP A 220 -10.87 -3.48 -2.68
C ASP A 220 -11.17 -3.77 -4.16
N TYR A 221 -11.43 -5.05 -4.44
CA TYR A 221 -11.63 -5.58 -5.77
C TYR A 221 -13.11 -5.86 -6.03
N ASP A 222 -13.55 -5.76 -7.29
CA ASP A 222 -14.94 -6.04 -7.66
C ASP A 222 -15.27 -7.55 -7.54
N GLU A 223 -15.80 -7.96 -6.40
CA GLU A 223 -16.10 -9.35 -6.07
C GLU A 223 -17.28 -9.94 -6.82
N ALA A 224 -18.09 -9.11 -7.48
CA ALA A 224 -19.11 -9.57 -8.40
C ALA A 224 -18.50 -10.04 -9.73
N LYS A 225 -17.35 -9.49 -10.11
CA LYS A 225 -16.69 -9.73 -11.41
C LYS A 225 -15.41 -10.55 -11.31
N LEU A 226 -14.85 -10.69 -10.11
CA LEU A 226 -13.57 -11.37 -9.86
C LEU A 226 -13.69 -12.43 -8.76
N ASP A 227 -13.02 -13.57 -8.99
CA ASP A 227 -12.76 -14.62 -7.99
C ASP A 227 -11.30 -14.52 -7.54
N VAL A 228 -11.09 -14.24 -6.25
CA VAL A 228 -9.77 -14.13 -5.61
C VAL A 228 -9.70 -15.11 -4.45
N LYS A 229 -8.57 -15.82 -4.33
CA LYS A 229 -8.36 -16.81 -3.28
C LYS A 229 -7.18 -16.43 -2.41
N VAL A 230 -7.40 -16.37 -1.09
CA VAL A 230 -6.34 -16.09 -0.10
C VAL A 230 -5.12 -16.99 -0.28
N ALA A 231 -5.31 -18.27 -0.61
CA ALA A 231 -4.23 -19.24 -0.80
C ALA A 231 -3.29 -18.92 -1.97
N ASP A 232 -3.78 -18.16 -2.96
CA ASP A 232 -3.06 -17.80 -4.17
C ASP A 232 -2.35 -16.43 -4.04
N ILE A 233 -2.71 -15.62 -3.03
CA ILE A 233 -2.06 -14.34 -2.78
C ILE A 233 -0.65 -14.58 -2.22
N LYS A 234 0.33 -13.87 -2.78
CA LYS A 234 1.74 -13.95 -2.37
C LYS A 234 2.29 -12.57 -2.04
N ALA A 235 3.20 -12.50 -1.08
CA ALA A 235 3.98 -11.30 -0.78
C ALA A 235 5.46 -11.59 -1.02
N TYR A 236 6.13 -10.73 -1.80
CA TYR A 236 7.55 -10.85 -2.10
C TYR A 236 8.33 -9.69 -1.48
N ASP A 237 9.50 -9.99 -0.92
CA ASP A 237 10.47 -8.96 -0.56
C ASP A 237 11.02 -8.37 -1.87
N GLY A 238 10.72 -7.09 -2.13
CA GLY A 238 11.03 -6.42 -3.38
C GLY A 238 12.53 -6.19 -3.63
N LYS A 239 13.40 -6.48 -2.66
CA LYS A 239 14.85 -6.36 -2.79
C LYS A 239 15.51 -7.71 -3.08
N THR A 240 14.99 -8.77 -2.48
CA THR A 240 15.59 -10.12 -2.57
C THR A 240 14.81 -11.08 -3.47
N GLY A 241 13.54 -10.80 -3.75
CA GLY A 241 12.62 -11.67 -4.46
C GLY A 241 12.11 -12.86 -3.63
N ALA A 242 12.45 -12.92 -2.34
CA ALA A 242 12.00 -13.99 -1.46
C ALA A 242 10.49 -13.95 -1.25
N ASP A 243 9.84 -15.11 -1.29
CA ASP A 243 8.46 -15.26 -0.81
C ASP A 243 8.44 -15.09 0.71
N VAL A 244 7.75 -14.04 1.16
CA VAL A 244 7.58 -13.66 2.57
C VAL A 244 6.10 -13.61 2.94
N THR A 245 5.26 -14.35 2.21
CA THR A 245 3.82 -14.45 2.46
C THR A 245 3.52 -14.89 3.89
N ASP A 246 4.38 -15.73 4.46
CA ASP A 246 4.28 -16.22 5.83
C ASP A 246 4.40 -15.11 6.90
N LYS A 247 4.98 -13.95 6.56
CA LYS A 247 5.06 -12.78 7.44
C LYS A 247 3.76 -12.00 7.57
N PHE A 248 2.76 -12.24 6.72
CA PHE A 248 1.52 -11.45 6.67
C PHE A 248 0.28 -12.30 6.99
N ASP A 249 -0.60 -11.77 7.84
CA ASP A 249 -1.96 -12.29 8.01
C ASP A 249 -2.81 -11.74 6.87
N ILE A 250 -3.16 -12.60 5.92
CA ILE A 250 -3.93 -12.27 4.71
C ILE A 250 -5.35 -12.82 4.85
N SER A 251 -6.35 -11.98 4.62
CA SER A 251 -7.76 -12.35 4.68
C SER A 251 -8.58 -11.62 3.62
N ILE A 252 -9.74 -12.18 3.27
CA ILE A 252 -10.72 -11.56 2.37
C ILE A 252 -12.06 -11.49 3.11
N ALA A 253 -12.67 -10.31 3.12
CA ALA A 253 -14.03 -10.11 3.63
C ALA A 253 -14.74 -9.04 2.79
N ASN A 254 -15.91 -9.39 2.23
CA ASN A 254 -16.76 -8.48 1.45
C ASN A 254 -15.99 -7.73 0.32
N GLY A 255 -15.27 -8.46 -0.53
CA GLY A 255 -14.49 -7.86 -1.64
C GLY A 255 -13.21 -7.13 -1.21
N VAL A 256 -12.93 -7.04 0.10
CA VAL A 256 -11.72 -6.39 0.60
C VAL A 256 -10.70 -7.41 1.09
N ILE A 257 -9.52 -7.42 0.46
CA ILE A 257 -8.33 -8.10 0.93
C ILE A 257 -7.67 -7.22 1.98
N THR A 258 -7.24 -7.82 3.08
CA THR A 258 -6.40 -7.17 4.10
C THR A 258 -5.17 -8.04 4.34
N ALA A 259 -3.99 -7.44 4.27
CA ALA A 259 -2.73 -8.09 4.59
C ALA A 259 -1.93 -7.23 5.58
N ASN A 260 -1.83 -7.69 6.82
CA ASN A 260 -1.08 -7.00 7.88
C ASN A 260 0.12 -7.83 8.33
N LEU A 261 1.20 -7.16 8.73
CA LEU A 261 2.34 -7.83 9.34
C LEU A 261 1.90 -8.64 10.57
N LYS A 262 2.30 -9.91 10.64
CA LYS A 262 1.94 -10.80 11.75
C LYS A 262 2.57 -10.36 13.08
N PRO A 263 2.00 -10.79 14.21
CA PRO A 263 2.72 -10.79 15.48
C PRO A 263 4.04 -11.57 15.39
N GLY A 264 5.02 -11.21 16.24
CA GLY A 264 6.31 -11.90 16.33
C GLY A 264 7.47 -11.23 15.58
N PHE A 265 7.15 -10.27 14.71
CA PHE A 265 8.12 -9.37 14.05
C PHE A 265 8.41 -8.10 14.85
N THR A 266 8.02 -8.06 16.13
CA THR A 266 8.18 -6.90 17.00
C THR A 266 9.25 -7.12 18.07
N LYS A 267 9.70 -5.99 18.64
CA LYS A 267 10.52 -5.88 19.85
C LYS A 267 9.89 -4.85 20.79
N SER A 268 10.27 -4.92 22.06
CA SER A 268 9.91 -3.89 23.04
C SER A 268 10.63 -2.58 22.74
N LEU A 269 9.92 -1.46 22.93
CA LEU A 269 10.49 -0.11 22.95
C LEU A 269 11.36 0.14 24.21
N GLY A 270 11.21 -0.72 25.23
CA GLY A 270 11.92 -0.62 26.51
C GLY A 270 11.23 0.29 27.53
N ASP A 271 10.01 0.76 27.23
CA ASP A 271 9.12 1.49 28.13
C ASP A 271 8.41 0.54 29.12
N ALA A 272 7.85 1.10 30.20
CA ALA A 272 7.20 0.33 31.24
C ALA A 272 5.95 -0.42 30.75
N GLU A 273 5.26 0.14 29.76
CA GLU A 273 4.08 -0.45 29.13
C GLU A 273 4.41 -1.57 28.13
N ASN A 274 5.70 -1.86 27.88
CA ASN A 274 6.19 -2.86 26.92
C ASN A 274 5.58 -2.66 25.52
N THR A 275 5.55 -1.41 25.06
CA THR A 275 5.05 -1.04 23.75
C THR A 275 5.84 -1.80 22.67
N GLN A 276 5.12 -2.45 21.77
CA GLN A 276 5.72 -3.25 20.70
C GLN A 276 5.88 -2.40 19.44
N ILE A 277 7.09 -2.41 18.89
CA ILE A 277 7.45 -1.80 17.61
C ILE A 277 8.09 -2.86 16.71
N ILE A 278 8.13 -2.63 15.40
CA ILE A 278 8.76 -3.55 14.45
C ILE A 278 10.25 -3.72 14.81
N ASP A 279 10.67 -4.99 14.85
CA ASP A 279 12.07 -5.37 14.94
C ASP A 279 12.65 -5.43 13.53
N THR A 280 13.41 -4.38 13.16
CA THR A 280 14.01 -4.25 11.83
C THR A 280 15.05 -5.32 11.50
N THR A 281 15.45 -6.14 12.49
CA THR A 281 16.30 -7.32 12.26
C THR A 281 15.50 -8.55 11.79
N LYS A 282 14.17 -8.55 11.98
CA LYS A 282 13.24 -9.61 11.55
C LYS A 282 12.39 -9.19 10.36
N PHE A 283 12.10 -7.89 10.25
CA PHE A 283 11.36 -7.29 9.15
C PHE A 283 12.08 -6.02 8.67
N GLU A 284 12.81 -6.14 7.58
CA GLU A 284 13.69 -5.07 7.13
C GLU A 284 12.91 -3.96 6.42
N PHE A 285 13.22 -2.70 6.73
CA PHE A 285 12.73 -1.54 5.98
C PHE A 285 13.65 -1.21 4.78
N GLY A 286 13.37 -0.11 4.08
CA GLY A 286 14.17 0.34 2.94
C GLY A 286 13.89 -0.45 1.66
N ARG A 287 12.65 -0.91 1.48
CA ARG A 287 12.21 -1.68 0.31
C ARG A 287 10.70 -1.63 0.11
N TYR A 288 10.26 -2.09 -1.05
CA TYR A 288 8.88 -2.50 -1.26
C TYR A 288 8.66 -3.95 -0.81
N TYR A 289 7.49 -4.23 -0.25
CA TYR A 289 6.94 -5.59 -0.19
C TYR A 289 5.81 -5.68 -1.21
N LYS A 290 5.98 -6.54 -2.22
CA LYS A 290 5.11 -6.58 -3.40
C LYS A 290 4.13 -7.74 -3.28
N PHE A 291 2.85 -7.41 -3.09
CA PHE A 291 1.76 -8.36 -3.03
C PHE A 291 1.29 -8.68 -4.44
N VAL A 292 1.29 -9.94 -4.81
CA VAL A 292 0.72 -10.45 -6.05
C VAL A 292 -0.63 -11.08 -5.72
N ILE A 293 -1.68 -10.59 -6.37
CA ILE A 293 -3.07 -10.98 -6.15
C ILE A 293 -3.64 -11.46 -7.49
N PRO A 294 -3.61 -12.78 -7.75
CA PRO A 294 -4.26 -13.35 -8.93
C PRO A 294 -5.79 -13.25 -8.77
N ALA A 295 -6.44 -12.62 -9.75
CA ALA A 295 -7.88 -12.42 -9.79
C ALA A 295 -8.45 -13.01 -11.08
N LYS A 296 -9.34 -13.99 -10.96
CA LYS A 296 -9.97 -14.64 -12.10
C LYS A 296 -11.24 -13.91 -12.51
N VAL A 297 -11.34 -13.52 -13.78
CA VAL A 297 -12.54 -12.87 -14.34
C VAL A 297 -13.70 -13.88 -14.40
N THR A 298 -14.79 -13.60 -13.71
CA THR A 298 -15.95 -14.48 -13.59
C THR A 298 -17.01 -14.19 -14.65
N ASP A 299 -18.06 -15.01 -14.67
CA ASP A 299 -19.24 -14.76 -15.52
C ASP A 299 -20.04 -13.52 -15.10
N GLY A 300 -19.82 -12.99 -13.88
CA GLY A 300 -20.42 -11.73 -13.43
C GLY A 300 -19.85 -10.50 -14.15
N ALA A 301 -18.67 -10.62 -14.77
CA ALA A 301 -18.13 -9.63 -15.68
C ALA A 301 -18.85 -9.73 -17.05
N TYR A 302 -20.07 -9.20 -17.12
CA TYR A 302 -20.90 -9.19 -18.33
C TYR A 302 -20.26 -8.38 -19.47
N ASP A 303 -20.75 -8.54 -20.70
CA ASP A 303 -20.17 -7.93 -21.90
C ASP A 303 -20.16 -6.40 -21.75
N GLY A 304 -19.04 -5.72 -21.97
CA GLY A 304 -18.95 -4.27 -21.74
C GLY A 304 -18.84 -3.83 -20.28
N ALA A 305 -18.70 -4.76 -19.32
CA ALA A 305 -18.45 -4.42 -17.92
C ALA A 305 -17.05 -3.83 -17.70
N GLU A 306 -16.94 -2.85 -16.81
CA GLU A 306 -15.66 -2.40 -16.25
C GLU A 306 -15.33 -3.20 -14.99
N ILE A 307 -14.05 -3.47 -14.76
CA ILE A 307 -13.52 -4.16 -13.58
C ILE A 307 -12.57 -3.19 -12.91
N GLU A 308 -13.01 -2.58 -11.82
CA GLU A 308 -12.22 -1.61 -11.07
C GLU A 308 -11.56 -2.27 -9.87
N ASN A 309 -10.41 -1.74 -9.47
CA ASN A 309 -9.74 -2.14 -8.24
C ASN A 309 -9.00 -0.96 -7.61
N THR A 310 -9.13 -0.80 -6.30
CA THR A 310 -8.41 0.20 -5.49
C THR A 310 -7.62 -0.47 -4.39
N ALA A 311 -6.54 0.16 -3.91
CA ALA A 311 -5.80 -0.34 -2.74
C ALA A 311 -5.30 0.82 -1.89
N ALA A 312 -4.81 0.49 -0.70
CA ALA A 312 -4.16 1.44 0.19
C ALA A 312 -3.10 0.76 1.04
N GLN A 313 -2.12 1.53 1.49
CA GLN A 313 -1.19 1.12 2.54
C GLN A 313 -1.58 1.75 3.86
N VAL A 314 -1.52 0.94 4.91
CA VAL A 314 -1.70 1.36 6.31
C VAL A 314 -0.36 1.24 7.04
N VAL A 315 -0.02 2.26 7.81
CA VAL A 315 1.11 2.24 8.74
C VAL A 315 0.59 2.66 10.11
N ASN A 316 0.88 1.88 11.14
CA ASN A 316 0.57 2.27 12.51
C ASN A 316 1.88 2.58 13.24
N TYR A 317 1.98 3.73 13.90
CA TYR A 317 3.14 4.09 14.71
C TYR A 317 2.75 4.65 16.07
N TYR A 318 3.61 4.47 17.05
CA TYR A 318 3.39 4.89 18.43
C TYR A 318 3.99 6.27 18.68
N ASN A 319 3.16 7.18 19.19
CA ASN A 319 3.61 8.47 19.67
C ASN A 319 3.82 8.42 21.19
N PRO A 320 5.08 8.45 21.70
CA PRO A 320 5.37 8.31 23.13
C PRO A 320 5.01 9.55 23.95
N THR A 321 4.82 10.71 23.30
CA THR A 321 4.37 11.95 23.95
C THR A 321 2.89 11.87 24.30
N THR A 322 2.04 11.45 23.35
CA THR A 322 0.59 11.33 23.56
C THR A 322 0.16 9.96 24.09
N LYS A 323 1.05 8.97 24.02
CA LYS A 323 0.80 7.55 24.32
C LYS A 323 -0.35 6.95 23.49
N THR A 324 -0.43 7.36 22.22
CA THR A 324 -1.44 6.87 21.28
C THR A 324 -0.80 6.26 20.04
N VAL A 325 -1.56 5.39 19.36
CA VAL A 325 -1.17 4.86 18.05
C VAL A 325 -1.82 5.71 16.96
N GLU A 326 -0.98 6.28 16.10
CA GLU A 326 -1.37 7.02 14.92
C GLU A 326 -1.42 6.06 13.72
N LYS A 327 -2.37 6.26 12.81
CA LYS A 327 -2.72 5.30 11.74
C LYS A 327 -2.85 5.97 10.37
N PRO A 328 -1.78 6.59 9.84
CA PRO A 328 -1.79 7.11 8.48
C PRO A 328 -2.17 6.00 7.48
N ASN A 329 -3.02 6.38 6.52
CA ASN A 329 -3.48 5.53 5.43
C ASN A 329 -3.34 6.31 4.13
N LYS A 330 -2.74 5.68 3.11
CA LYS A 330 -2.55 6.31 1.80
C LYS A 330 -3.08 5.39 0.69
N PRO A 331 -3.99 5.87 -0.18
CA PRO A 331 -4.45 5.10 -1.32
C PRO A 331 -3.33 4.93 -2.35
N THR A 332 -3.43 3.86 -3.14
CA THR A 332 -2.67 3.66 -4.37
C THR A 332 -3.41 4.27 -5.56
N GLU A 333 -2.87 4.09 -6.76
CA GLU A 333 -3.57 4.30 -8.02
C GLU A 333 -4.83 3.41 -8.12
N LYS A 334 -5.85 3.88 -8.81
CA LYS A 334 -7.02 3.09 -9.20
C LYS A 334 -6.76 2.45 -10.56
N ARG A 335 -6.97 1.14 -10.66
CA ARG A 335 -6.80 0.39 -11.92
C ARG A 335 -8.13 -0.10 -12.46
N VAL A 336 -8.22 -0.17 -13.79
CA VAL A 336 -9.44 -0.61 -14.48
C VAL A 336 -9.10 -1.53 -15.64
N ASN A 337 -9.89 -2.57 -15.81
CA ASN A 337 -9.93 -3.39 -17.02
C ASN A 337 -11.37 -3.43 -17.55
N ASN A 338 -11.57 -3.90 -18.77
CA ASN A 338 -12.91 -4.02 -19.34
C ASN A 338 -13.12 -5.37 -20.03
N VAL A 339 -14.33 -5.89 -19.95
CA VAL A 339 -14.78 -6.98 -20.82
C VAL A 339 -15.36 -6.35 -22.07
N PRO A 340 -14.92 -6.71 -23.29
CA PRO A 340 -15.51 -6.19 -24.52
C PRO A 340 -17.00 -6.47 -24.62
N THR A 341 -17.71 -5.63 -25.38
CA THR A 341 -19.06 -5.94 -25.82
C THR A 341 -19.02 -6.70 -27.14
N ALA A 342 -19.87 -7.71 -27.27
CA ALA A 342 -19.87 -8.63 -28.39
C ALA A 342 -21.16 -8.51 -29.21
N ILE A 343 -21.02 -8.56 -30.54
CA ILE A 343 -22.18 -8.69 -31.43
C ILE A 343 -22.06 -9.96 -32.26
N GLU A 344 -23.22 -10.56 -32.55
CA GLU A 344 -23.34 -11.66 -33.51
C GLU A 344 -24.09 -11.18 -34.75
N LEU A 345 -23.48 -11.35 -35.92
CA LEU A 345 -24.14 -11.09 -37.20
C LEU A 345 -24.67 -12.43 -37.75
N ILE A 346 -25.99 -12.57 -37.76
CA ILE A 346 -26.68 -13.77 -38.21
C ILE A 346 -27.68 -13.38 -39.29
N PHE A 347 -27.56 -14.00 -40.46
CA PHE A 347 -28.45 -13.80 -41.60
C PHE A 347 -29.12 -15.12 -42.00
N GLY A 348 -30.18 -15.03 -42.80
CA GLY A 348 -30.88 -16.19 -43.34
C GLY A 348 -30.72 -16.25 -44.86
N LYS A 349 -30.43 -17.44 -45.38
CA LYS A 349 -30.48 -17.78 -46.79
C LYS A 349 -31.68 -18.66 -47.06
N THR A 350 -32.47 -18.25 -48.04
CA THR A 350 -33.57 -19.05 -48.59
C THR A 350 -33.24 -19.44 -50.03
N LEU A 351 -33.82 -20.56 -50.47
CA LEU A 351 -33.73 -21.03 -51.84
C LEU A 351 -35.12 -21.43 -52.32
N ASN A 352 -35.57 -20.84 -53.43
CA ASN A 352 -36.82 -21.20 -54.08
C ASN A 352 -36.60 -22.32 -55.12
N GLY A 353 -37.62 -23.15 -55.34
CA GLY A 353 -37.62 -24.19 -56.37
C GLY A 353 -37.06 -25.55 -55.94
N ARG A 354 -36.26 -25.63 -54.88
CA ARG A 354 -35.85 -26.90 -54.24
C ARG A 354 -35.40 -26.68 -52.79
N LYS A 355 -35.16 -27.78 -52.08
CA LYS A 355 -34.60 -27.74 -50.72
C LYS A 355 -33.16 -27.23 -50.74
N LEU A 356 -32.89 -26.23 -49.89
CA LEU A 356 -31.56 -25.72 -49.57
C LEU A 356 -30.69 -26.83 -48.94
N GLN A 357 -29.43 -26.91 -49.34
CA GLN A 357 -28.45 -27.84 -48.77
C GLN A 357 -27.48 -27.12 -47.82
N ASP A 358 -26.94 -27.88 -46.87
CA ASP A 358 -25.85 -27.42 -46.00
C ASP A 358 -24.65 -26.99 -46.86
N LYS A 359 -24.03 -25.86 -46.50
CA LYS A 359 -22.82 -25.33 -47.12
C LYS A 359 -22.91 -25.06 -48.63
N GLU A 360 -24.13 -24.80 -49.11
CA GLU A 360 -24.42 -24.60 -50.53
C GLU A 360 -24.02 -23.21 -51.04
N PHE A 361 -24.34 -22.17 -50.30
CA PHE A 361 -24.07 -20.76 -50.64
C PHE A 361 -22.98 -20.18 -49.75
N THR A 362 -22.23 -19.23 -50.30
CA THR A 362 -21.07 -18.61 -49.65
C THR A 362 -21.34 -17.12 -49.46
N PHE A 363 -20.97 -16.59 -48.30
CA PHE A 363 -21.20 -15.19 -47.92
C PHE A 363 -19.91 -14.57 -47.40
N GLU A 364 -19.68 -13.31 -47.73
CA GLU A 364 -18.55 -12.53 -47.27
C GLU A 364 -19.03 -11.40 -46.35
N LEU A 365 -18.37 -11.25 -45.20
CA LEU A 365 -18.41 -10.06 -44.37
C LEU A 365 -17.24 -9.16 -44.75
N LYS A 366 -17.51 -7.90 -45.06
CA LYS A 366 -16.52 -6.91 -45.47
C LYS A 366 -16.48 -5.72 -44.53
N ASP A 367 -15.30 -5.14 -44.36
CA ASP A 367 -15.15 -3.84 -43.70
C ASP A 367 -15.61 -2.68 -44.59
N GLU A 368 -15.59 -1.46 -44.05
CA GLU A 368 -15.94 -0.24 -44.77
C GLU A 368 -15.08 0.02 -46.02
N LYS A 369 -13.86 -0.53 -46.08
CA LYS A 369 -12.95 -0.41 -47.23
C LYS A 369 -13.20 -1.50 -48.28
N GLY A 370 -14.11 -2.43 -48.03
CA GLY A 370 -14.42 -3.57 -48.90
C GLY A 370 -13.47 -4.75 -48.74
N ASN A 371 -12.61 -4.77 -47.72
CA ASN A 371 -11.76 -5.92 -47.43
C ASN A 371 -12.60 -7.04 -46.82
N VAL A 372 -12.41 -8.27 -47.29
CA VAL A 372 -13.08 -9.44 -46.72
C VAL A 372 -12.49 -9.74 -45.34
N LEU A 373 -13.33 -9.62 -44.31
CA LEU A 373 -13.00 -9.98 -42.94
C LEU A 373 -13.23 -11.47 -42.68
N GLU A 374 -14.31 -12.02 -43.22
CA GLU A 374 -14.68 -13.42 -43.03
C GLU A 374 -15.51 -13.94 -44.20
N THR A 375 -15.34 -15.23 -44.51
CA THR A 375 -16.16 -15.95 -45.49
C THR A 375 -16.79 -17.15 -44.82
N VAL A 376 -18.11 -17.24 -44.85
CA VAL A 376 -18.88 -18.34 -44.25
C VAL A 376 -19.85 -18.94 -45.27
N LYS A 377 -20.47 -20.06 -44.90
CA LYS A 377 -21.52 -20.70 -45.70
C LYS A 377 -22.79 -20.87 -44.87
N ASN A 378 -23.93 -21.02 -45.54
CA ASN A 378 -25.18 -21.33 -44.84
C ASN A 378 -25.13 -22.75 -44.23
N ASP A 379 -25.85 -22.94 -43.13
CA ASP A 379 -26.16 -24.28 -42.61
C ASP A 379 -27.36 -24.93 -43.33
N ALA A 380 -27.75 -26.14 -42.94
CA ALA A 380 -28.87 -26.89 -43.53
C ALA A 380 -30.23 -26.18 -43.38
N GLU A 381 -30.39 -25.34 -42.35
CA GLU A 381 -31.55 -24.51 -42.09
C GLU A 381 -31.48 -23.14 -42.79
N GLY A 382 -30.35 -22.85 -43.45
CA GLY A 382 -30.09 -21.60 -44.16
C GLY A 382 -29.50 -20.49 -43.30
N LYS A 383 -29.14 -20.74 -42.05
CA LYS A 383 -28.50 -19.74 -41.19
C LYS A 383 -27.08 -19.47 -41.67
N VAL A 384 -26.75 -18.18 -41.78
CA VAL A 384 -25.42 -17.66 -42.11
C VAL A 384 -24.93 -16.95 -40.86
N LYS A 385 -24.05 -17.61 -40.08
CA LYS A 385 -23.49 -17.06 -38.84
C LYS A 385 -22.02 -16.70 -39.04
N PHE A 386 -21.70 -15.42 -38.84
CA PHE A 386 -20.33 -14.93 -38.77
C PHE A 386 -19.75 -15.09 -37.37
N SER A 387 -18.43 -15.01 -37.26
CA SER A 387 -17.72 -14.95 -35.99
C SER A 387 -18.12 -13.70 -35.20
N THR A 388 -18.11 -13.81 -33.88
CA THR A 388 -18.41 -12.69 -32.98
C THR A 388 -17.43 -11.55 -33.18
N ILE A 389 -17.95 -10.33 -33.26
CA ILE A 389 -17.15 -9.10 -33.33
C ILE A 389 -17.18 -8.45 -31.94
N ASN A 390 -15.99 -8.11 -31.43
CA ASN A 390 -15.83 -7.53 -30.09
C ASN A 390 -15.44 -6.05 -30.20
N TYR A 391 -16.03 -5.22 -29.34
CA TYR A 391 -15.71 -3.80 -29.20
C TYR A 391 -15.29 -3.51 -27.76
N GLY A 392 -14.12 -2.91 -27.59
CA GLY A 392 -13.57 -2.57 -26.29
C GLY A 392 -13.81 -1.10 -25.93
N LYS A 393 -13.37 -0.71 -24.74
CA LYS A 393 -13.45 0.69 -24.28
C LYS A 393 -12.79 1.68 -25.26
N ALA A 394 -11.68 1.28 -25.89
CA ALA A 394 -10.97 2.10 -26.89
C ALA A 394 -11.82 2.44 -28.14
N ASP A 395 -12.95 1.76 -28.33
CA ASP A 395 -13.89 1.99 -29.43
C ASP A 395 -15.07 2.88 -29.06
N LEU A 396 -15.15 3.33 -27.81
CA LEU A 396 -16.20 4.23 -27.34
C LEU A 396 -16.33 5.46 -28.24
N GLY A 397 -17.55 5.71 -28.74
CA GLY A 397 -17.87 6.84 -29.62
C GLY A 397 -17.55 6.60 -31.10
N LYS A 398 -16.94 5.47 -31.47
CA LYS A 398 -16.70 5.11 -32.87
C LYS A 398 -17.93 4.44 -33.50
N THR A 399 -17.97 4.52 -34.83
CA THR A 399 -18.94 3.84 -35.68
C THR A 399 -18.21 2.94 -36.66
N PHE A 400 -18.67 1.70 -36.79
CA PHE A 400 -18.12 0.70 -37.69
C PHE A 400 -19.17 0.32 -38.72
N ASN A 401 -18.77 0.30 -39.99
CA ASN A 401 -19.63 -0.09 -41.11
C ASN A 401 -19.13 -1.39 -41.71
N TYR A 402 -20.05 -2.33 -41.91
CA TYR A 402 -19.80 -3.61 -42.54
C TYR A 402 -20.77 -3.84 -43.70
N THR A 403 -20.36 -4.68 -44.64
CA THR A 403 -21.23 -5.16 -45.72
C THR A 403 -21.20 -6.68 -45.76
N VAL A 404 -22.38 -7.29 -45.83
CA VAL A 404 -22.56 -8.73 -46.06
C VAL A 404 -23.16 -8.94 -47.45
N GLU A 405 -22.55 -9.80 -48.25
CA GLU A 405 -23.04 -10.15 -49.58
C GLU A 405 -22.86 -11.63 -49.91
N GLU A 406 -23.78 -12.17 -50.72
CA GLU A 406 -23.67 -13.50 -51.29
C GLU A 406 -22.62 -13.51 -52.41
N VAL A 407 -21.72 -14.49 -52.36
CA VAL A 407 -20.73 -14.72 -53.41
C VAL A 407 -21.39 -15.50 -54.54
N LYS A 408 -21.41 -14.91 -55.75
CA LYS A 408 -21.93 -15.56 -56.95
C LYS A 408 -21.22 -16.89 -57.20
N GLY A 409 -21.96 -17.99 -57.14
CA GLY A 409 -21.45 -19.32 -57.44
C GLY A 409 -21.42 -19.63 -58.95
N THR A 410 -21.12 -20.89 -59.28
CA THR A 410 -20.93 -21.37 -60.66
C THR A 410 -22.13 -22.14 -61.22
N ASP A 411 -23.14 -22.44 -60.40
CA ASP A 411 -24.33 -23.19 -60.83
C ASP A 411 -25.23 -22.30 -61.69
N THR A 412 -25.26 -22.55 -62.99
CA THR A 412 -26.07 -21.76 -63.94
C THR A 412 -27.57 -21.99 -63.81
N THR A 413 -28.01 -22.98 -63.03
CA THR A 413 -29.43 -23.23 -62.75
C THR A 413 -29.96 -22.40 -61.60
N VAL A 414 -29.07 -21.72 -60.86
CA VAL A 414 -29.40 -20.87 -59.72
C VAL A 414 -29.25 -19.40 -60.10
N THR A 415 -30.31 -18.62 -59.85
CA THR A 415 -30.22 -17.16 -59.84
C THR A 415 -29.69 -16.74 -58.47
N TYR A 416 -28.48 -16.18 -58.45
CA TYR A 416 -27.84 -15.68 -57.23
C TYR A 416 -28.38 -14.30 -56.86
N ASP A 417 -28.57 -14.08 -55.57
CA ASP A 417 -29.01 -12.80 -55.04
C ASP A 417 -27.86 -11.78 -55.11
N ASN A 418 -28.17 -10.54 -55.51
CA ASN A 418 -27.23 -9.42 -55.48
C ASN A 418 -27.41 -8.52 -54.26
N MET A 419 -28.28 -8.91 -53.32
CA MET A 419 -28.52 -8.21 -52.06
C MET A 419 -27.22 -8.02 -51.29
N LYS A 420 -27.04 -6.78 -50.83
CA LYS A 420 -26.03 -6.40 -49.86
C LYS A 420 -26.73 -5.94 -48.59
N VAL A 421 -26.28 -6.44 -47.45
CA VAL A 421 -26.72 -5.94 -46.14
C VAL A 421 -25.62 -5.09 -45.56
N ASN A 422 -25.87 -3.79 -45.45
CA ASN A 422 -25.01 -2.87 -44.74
C ASN A 422 -25.38 -2.89 -43.26
N VAL A 423 -24.38 -3.10 -42.41
CA VAL A 423 -24.52 -3.12 -40.96
C VAL A 423 -23.72 -1.95 -40.38
N THR A 424 -24.38 -1.08 -39.63
CA THR A 424 -23.72 0.01 -38.90
C THR A 424 -23.77 -0.30 -37.42
N VAL A 425 -22.61 -0.27 -36.77
CA VAL A 425 -22.46 -0.55 -35.33
C VAL A 425 -21.84 0.67 -34.68
N GLN A 426 -22.56 1.28 -33.74
CA GLN A 426 -22.07 2.39 -32.93
C GLN A 426 -21.77 1.90 -31.52
N VAL A 427 -20.55 2.15 -31.02
CA VAL A 427 -20.16 1.78 -29.66
C VAL A 427 -20.44 2.95 -28.73
N ILE A 428 -21.25 2.72 -27.69
CA ILE A 428 -21.74 3.76 -26.79
C ILE A 428 -21.54 3.38 -25.33
N GLN A 429 -21.51 4.39 -24.47
CA GLN A 429 -21.62 4.26 -23.02
C GLN A 429 -22.61 5.35 -22.57
N PRO A 430 -23.85 4.99 -22.16
CA PRO A 430 -24.90 5.97 -21.92
C PRO A 430 -24.53 7.03 -20.88
N SER A 431 -23.82 6.62 -19.81
CA SER A 431 -23.27 7.49 -18.77
C SER A 431 -21.92 6.98 -18.30
N VAL A 432 -21.13 7.83 -17.63
CA VAL A 432 -19.86 7.41 -17.01
C VAL A 432 -20.15 6.32 -15.96
N GLY A 433 -19.45 5.19 -16.06
CA GLY A 433 -19.65 4.02 -15.20
C GLY A 433 -20.71 3.02 -15.69
N ASP A 434 -21.47 3.35 -16.74
CA ASP A 434 -22.40 2.39 -17.35
C ASP A 434 -21.65 1.33 -18.17
N GLN A 435 -22.33 0.22 -18.45
CA GLN A 435 -21.86 -0.81 -19.37
C GLN A 435 -21.58 -0.24 -20.77
N LEU A 436 -20.47 -0.64 -21.38
CA LEU A 436 -20.21 -0.43 -22.79
C LEU A 436 -21.21 -1.24 -23.64
N SER A 437 -21.88 -0.60 -24.58
CA SER A 437 -22.92 -1.23 -25.40
C SER A 437 -22.78 -0.87 -26.88
N THR A 438 -23.53 -1.56 -27.72
CA THR A 438 -23.57 -1.30 -29.17
C THR A 438 -24.99 -1.01 -29.62
N VAL A 439 -25.15 0.00 -30.48
CA VAL A 439 -26.38 0.23 -31.26
C VAL A 439 -26.13 -0.28 -32.68
N ILE A 440 -26.95 -1.22 -33.14
CA ILE A 440 -26.79 -1.86 -34.45
C ILE A 440 -27.98 -1.47 -35.34
N SER A 441 -27.69 -1.04 -36.57
CA SER A 441 -28.70 -0.83 -37.60
C SER A 441 -28.34 -1.59 -38.88
N TYR A 442 -29.38 -1.98 -39.62
CA TYR A 442 -29.27 -2.76 -40.86
C TYR A 442 -29.95 -2.01 -41.99
N ALA A 443 -29.30 -1.97 -43.15
CA ALA A 443 -29.86 -1.42 -44.39
C ALA A 443 -29.54 -2.35 -45.57
N THR A 444 -30.56 -2.76 -46.30
CA THR A 444 -30.42 -3.64 -47.47
C THR A 444 -30.39 -2.83 -48.76
N VAL A 445 -29.51 -3.20 -49.70
CA VAL A 445 -29.43 -2.61 -51.04
C VAL A 445 -29.39 -3.74 -52.06
N GLY A 446 -30.28 -3.68 -53.07
CA GLY A 446 -30.48 -4.79 -54.00
C GLY A 446 -31.29 -5.94 -53.37
N GLY A 447 -31.40 -7.04 -54.09
CA GLY A 447 -32.25 -8.18 -53.73
C GLY A 447 -33.60 -8.23 -54.43
N ASP A 448 -34.07 -9.45 -54.70
CA ASP A 448 -35.41 -9.78 -55.22
C ASP A 448 -36.37 -10.20 -54.09
#